data_AF-W9JQ28-F1
#
_entry.id   AF-W9JQ28-F1
#
_cell.length_a   1.000
_cell.length_b   1.000
_cell.length_c   1.000
_cell.angle_alpha   90.00
_cell.angle_beta   90.00
_cell.angle_gamma   90.00
#
_symmetry.space_group_name_H-M   'P 1'
#
loop_
_entity.id
_entity.type
_entity.pdbx_description
1 polymer ?
#
loop_
_entity_poly.entity_id
_entity_poly.type
_entity_poly.pdbx_seq_one_letter_code
_entity_poly.pdbx_strand_id
1 'polypeptide(L)'
;MFTALWQNLKSPERLSDEMLPSLPTTVDESTIKRASPTASCRIVPWSHSLRPVRNAVHIGVVDWSTAEALAFGTLCLEKHLMRPTGRMSNKEHSGNVMRFAPPDHWRILVPLNNVAEDQARFEVENSPLSEFGALDFKYGGTLAAPNSLVMWESQFEVFN
;
A
#
# COMPACT_ATOMS: atom_id res chain seq x y z
N MET A 1 -12.64 30.03 0.86
CA MET A 1 -11.70 30.45 -0.21
C MET A 1 -10.79 29.28 -0.50
N PHE A 2 -11.08 28.48 -1.53
CA PHE A 2 -10.20 27.38 -1.95
C PHE A 2 -9.01 28.00 -2.69
N THR A 3 -7.93 28.32 -1.97
CA THR A 3 -6.66 28.66 -2.61
C THR A 3 -6.14 27.39 -3.27
N ALA A 4 -6.10 27.42 -4.60
CA ALA A 4 -5.63 26.33 -5.42
C ALA A 4 -4.16 25.99 -5.01
N LEU A 5 -3.91 24.75 -4.55
CA LEU A 5 -2.59 24.21 -4.14
C LEU A 5 -1.53 24.18 -5.27
N TRP A 6 -1.89 24.68 -6.45
CA TRP A 6 -1.16 24.53 -7.71
C TRP A 6 0.01 25.51 -7.89
N GLN A 7 0.21 26.46 -6.98
CA GLN A 7 1.31 27.45 -7.12
C GLN A 7 2.71 26.86 -6.94
N ASN A 8 2.82 25.68 -6.32
CA ASN A 8 4.10 25.01 -6.05
C ASN A 8 4.34 23.75 -6.89
N LEU A 9 3.49 23.45 -7.88
CA LEU A 9 3.72 22.30 -8.76
C LEU A 9 4.84 22.64 -9.74
N LYS A 10 5.98 21.95 -9.61
CA LYS A 10 7.12 22.12 -10.51
C LYS A 10 6.78 21.56 -11.90
N SER A 11 7.31 22.17 -12.96
CA SER A 11 7.18 21.63 -14.31
C SER A 11 7.93 20.29 -14.42
N PRO A 12 7.49 19.37 -15.32
CA PRO A 12 8.16 18.09 -15.55
C PRO A 12 9.66 18.23 -15.86
N GLU A 13 10.02 19.25 -16.65
CA GLU A 13 11.41 19.58 -17.00
C GLU A 13 12.25 19.99 -15.79
N ARG A 14 11.64 20.69 -14.83
CA ARG A 14 12.34 21.10 -13.60
C ARG A 14 12.52 19.92 -12.64
N LEU A 15 11.60 18.97 -12.66
CA LEU A 15 11.70 17.73 -11.89
C LEU A 15 12.74 16.77 -12.46
N SER A 16 13.03 16.81 -13.77
CA SER A 16 14.10 16.00 -14.35
C SER A 16 15.50 16.48 -13.97
N ASP A 17 15.67 17.78 -13.73
CA ASP A 17 16.97 18.36 -13.38
C ASP A 17 17.25 18.36 -11.87
N GLU A 18 16.22 18.22 -11.05
CA GLU A 18 16.33 18.32 -9.60
C GLU A 18 16.50 16.95 -8.94
N MET A 19 17.69 16.70 -8.38
CA MET A 19 17.91 15.53 -7.54
C MET A 19 17.27 15.76 -6.16
N LEU A 20 16.22 15.00 -5.86
CA LEU A 20 15.58 15.04 -4.55
C LEU A 20 16.56 14.58 -3.45
N PRO A 21 16.48 15.15 -2.24
CA PRO A 21 17.33 14.72 -1.13
C PRO A 21 17.00 13.27 -0.74
N SER A 22 18.01 12.51 -0.33
CA SER A 22 17.78 11.20 0.29
C SER A 22 17.10 11.41 1.64
N LEU A 23 15.85 10.95 1.75
CA LEU A 23 15.13 10.95 3.02
C LEU A 23 15.48 9.70 3.80
N PRO A 24 15.71 9.79 5.12
CA PRO A 24 15.94 8.61 5.94
C PRO A 24 14.66 7.79 6.02
N THR A 25 14.69 6.58 5.46
CA THR A 25 13.57 5.60 5.50
C THR A 25 13.83 4.48 6.53
N THR A 26 14.79 4.69 7.42
CA THR A 26 15.13 3.73 8.47
C THR A 26 13.98 3.59 9.46
N VAL A 27 13.61 2.35 9.77
CA VAL A 27 12.55 2.03 10.73
C VAL A 27 13.13 1.15 11.84
N ASP A 28 12.70 1.40 13.08
CA ASP A 28 13.07 0.58 14.23
C ASP A 28 12.58 -0.87 14.09
N GLU A 29 13.40 -1.82 14.56
CA GLU A 29 13.06 -3.24 14.52
C GLU A 29 11.76 -3.55 15.30
N SER A 30 11.49 -2.80 16.38
CA SER A 30 10.25 -2.92 17.16
C SER A 30 9.02 -2.56 16.33
N THR A 31 9.13 -1.52 15.49
CA THR A 31 8.07 -1.09 14.57
C THR A 31 7.90 -2.08 13.43
N ILE A 32 8.98 -2.63 12.89
CA ILE A 32 8.93 -3.70 11.86
C ILE A 32 8.23 -4.95 12.41
N LYS A 33 8.58 -5.36 13.64
CA LYS A 33 7.93 -6.49 14.33
C LYS A 33 6.45 -6.22 14.58
N ARG A 34 6.09 -4.97 14.90
CA ARG A 34 4.69 -4.55 15.08
C ARG A 34 3.93 -4.53 13.76
N ALA A 35 4.53 -4.00 12.70
CA ALA A 35 3.96 -3.89 11.36
C ALA A 35 3.80 -5.23 10.63
N SER A 36 4.44 -6.30 11.13
CA SER A 36 4.30 -7.63 10.56
C SER A 36 2.81 -8.01 10.41
N PRO A 37 2.35 -8.43 9.21
CA PRO A 37 0.96 -8.85 8.95
C PRO A 37 0.43 -9.94 9.89
N THR A 38 1.36 -10.61 10.59
CA THR A 38 1.12 -11.58 11.65
C THR A 38 0.31 -11.02 12.84
N ALA A 39 0.46 -9.74 13.21
CA ALA A 39 -0.30 -9.14 14.32
C ALA A 39 -1.82 -9.17 14.04
N SER A 40 -2.20 -8.97 12.78
CA SER A 40 -3.57 -9.00 12.27
C SER A 40 -4.15 -10.42 12.09
N CYS A 41 -3.30 -11.43 12.19
CA CYS A 41 -3.58 -12.80 11.77
C CYS A 41 -4.43 -13.61 12.78
N ARG A 42 -4.78 -13.01 13.93
CA ARG A 42 -5.66 -13.64 14.94
C ARG A 42 -7.10 -13.85 14.46
N ILE A 43 -7.50 -13.23 13.34
CA ILE A 43 -8.92 -13.14 12.91
C ILE A 43 -9.28 -14.18 11.83
N VAL A 44 -8.31 -14.79 11.12
CA VAL A 44 -8.58 -15.69 9.99
C VAL A 44 -8.01 -17.10 10.21
N PRO A 45 -8.87 -18.14 10.40
CA PRO A 45 -8.45 -19.52 10.63
C PRO A 45 -7.67 -20.17 9.48
N TRP A 46 -7.84 -19.67 8.24
CA TRP A 46 -7.22 -20.24 7.03
C TRP A 46 -5.91 -19.57 6.61
N SER A 47 -5.27 -18.83 7.52
CA SER A 47 -4.07 -18.00 7.29
C SER A 47 -2.74 -18.76 7.13
N HIS A 48 -2.77 -20.00 6.64
CA HIS A 48 -1.56 -20.80 6.42
C HIS A 48 -0.54 -20.09 5.50
N SER A 49 -1.02 -19.23 4.60
CA SER A 49 -0.22 -18.39 3.71
C SER A 49 0.56 -17.27 4.41
N LEU A 50 0.18 -16.86 5.63
CA LEU A 50 0.85 -15.76 6.37
C LEU A 50 1.88 -16.28 7.38
N ARG A 51 1.93 -17.59 7.65
CA ARG A 51 2.95 -18.20 8.52
C ARG A 51 4.39 -18.10 7.96
N PRO A 52 4.62 -18.28 6.65
CA PRO A 52 5.94 -18.08 6.04
C PRO A 52 6.46 -16.65 6.21
N VAL A 53 5.58 -15.64 6.08
CA VAL A 53 5.88 -14.20 6.23
C VAL A 53 6.45 -13.91 7.62
N ARG A 54 5.87 -14.48 8.68
CA ARG A 54 6.38 -14.31 10.05
C ARG A 54 7.81 -14.83 10.21
N ASN A 55 8.05 -16.03 9.71
CA ASN A 55 9.34 -16.68 9.84
C ASN A 55 10.40 -15.95 9.01
N ALA A 56 10.05 -15.50 7.80
CA ALA A 56 10.87 -14.66 6.92
C ALA A 56 11.41 -13.40 7.63
N VAL A 57 10.55 -12.69 8.36
CA VAL A 57 10.95 -11.51 9.16
C VAL A 57 11.92 -11.87 10.28
N HIS A 58 11.73 -13.02 10.93
CA HIS A 58 12.59 -13.45 12.04
C HIS A 58 13.96 -13.95 11.57
N ILE A 59 14.02 -14.60 10.41
CA ILE A 59 15.28 -15.11 9.83
C ILE A 59 16.04 -14.07 9.00
N GLY A 60 15.46 -12.89 8.77
CA GLY A 60 16.05 -11.82 7.96
C GLY A 60 16.04 -12.08 6.45
N VAL A 61 15.33 -13.11 5.99
CA VAL A 61 15.18 -13.43 4.57
C VAL A 61 13.75 -13.09 4.17
N VAL A 62 13.56 -11.91 3.60
CA VAL A 62 12.26 -11.39 3.18
C VAL A 62 12.11 -11.50 1.66
N ASP A 63 10.97 -12.01 1.21
CA ASP A 63 10.57 -11.92 -0.19
C ASP A 63 9.94 -10.55 -0.47
N TRP A 64 9.78 -10.22 -1.75
CA TRP A 64 9.26 -8.92 -2.18
C TRP A 64 7.89 -8.59 -1.57
N SER A 65 6.99 -9.56 -1.54
CA SER A 65 5.63 -9.36 -1.01
C SER A 65 5.63 -9.09 0.50
N THR A 66 6.53 -9.74 1.25
CA THR A 66 6.72 -9.45 2.67
C THR A 66 7.33 -8.07 2.88
N ALA A 67 8.34 -7.70 2.09
CA ALA A 67 8.98 -6.38 2.20
C ALA A 67 7.99 -5.24 1.91
N GLU A 68 7.18 -5.39 0.87
CA GLU A 68 6.12 -4.45 0.52
C GLU A 68 5.07 -4.31 1.63
N ALA A 69 4.59 -5.44 2.17
CA ALA A 69 3.62 -5.43 3.26
C ALA A 69 4.16 -4.75 4.53
N LEU A 70 5.46 -4.94 4.82
CA LEU A 70 6.12 -4.25 5.94
C LEU A 70 6.19 -2.74 5.69
N ALA A 71 6.60 -2.32 4.48
CA ALA A 71 6.67 -0.91 4.13
C ALA A 71 5.29 -0.22 4.24
N PHE A 72 4.23 -0.88 3.77
CA PHE A 72 2.88 -0.34 3.91
C PHE A 72 2.40 -0.33 5.36
N GLY A 73 2.71 -1.39 6.12
CA GLY A 73 2.40 -1.47 7.55
C GLY A 73 3.06 -0.35 8.35
N THR A 74 4.34 -0.05 8.11
CA THR A 74 5.06 1.02 8.82
C THR A 74 4.47 2.39 8.50
N LEU A 75 4.15 2.67 7.24
CA LEU A 75 3.49 3.91 6.82
C LEU A 75 2.10 4.08 7.46
N CYS A 76 1.32 2.99 7.56
CA CYS A 76 0.03 3.04 8.26
C CYS A 76 0.20 3.38 9.74
N LEU A 77 1.23 2.83 10.40
CA LEU A 77 1.54 3.15 11.79
C LEU A 77 1.94 4.62 11.99
N GLU A 78 2.66 5.19 11.02
CA GLU A 78 3.03 6.62 10.94
C GLU A 78 1.87 7.55 10.57
N LYS A 79 0.65 7.02 10.43
CA LYS A 79 -0.59 7.74 10.10
C LYS A 79 -0.67 8.22 8.66
N HIS A 80 0.11 7.64 7.75
CA HIS A 80 -0.06 7.87 6.32
C HIS A 80 -1.22 7.02 5.80
N LEU A 81 -2.22 7.68 5.20
CA LEU A 81 -3.32 7.00 4.54
C LEU A 81 -2.80 6.35 3.26
N MET A 82 -3.12 5.09 3.04
CA MET A 82 -2.61 4.32 1.90
C MET A 82 -3.76 3.95 0.97
N ARG A 83 -3.64 4.29 -0.32
CA ARG A 83 -4.69 4.07 -1.32
C ARG A 83 -4.17 3.40 -2.60
N PRO A 84 -3.64 2.18 -2.52
CA PRO A 84 -3.26 1.43 -3.71
C PRO A 84 -4.45 1.13 -4.59
N THR A 85 -4.26 1.31 -5.89
CA THR A 85 -5.29 1.09 -6.91
C THR A 85 -4.70 0.38 -8.09
N GLY A 86 -5.44 -0.55 -8.67
CA GLY A 86 -5.02 -1.21 -9.89
C GLY A 86 -6.09 -2.16 -10.34
N ARG A 87 -5.89 -2.74 -11.54
CA ARG A 87 -6.74 -3.84 -11.96
C ARG A 87 -6.32 -5.09 -11.21
N MET A 88 -6.83 -5.22 -9.99
CA MET A 88 -6.61 -6.40 -9.17
C MET A 88 -7.45 -7.54 -9.75
N SER A 89 -6.84 -8.46 -10.47
CA SER A 89 -7.33 -9.84 -10.38
C SER A 89 -7.11 -10.21 -8.92
N ASN A 90 -8.13 -10.75 -8.24
CA ASN A 90 -8.17 -10.92 -6.78
C ASN A 90 -7.12 -11.93 -6.22
N LYS A 91 -6.03 -12.18 -6.95
CA LYS A 91 -5.09 -13.28 -6.77
C LYS A 91 -3.64 -12.97 -7.14
N GLU A 92 -3.34 -11.98 -7.98
CA GLU A 92 -2.01 -11.92 -8.65
C GLU A 92 -1.13 -10.75 -8.27
N HIS A 93 -1.68 -9.61 -7.82
CA HIS A 93 -0.83 -8.53 -7.33
C HIS A 93 -0.50 -8.75 -5.85
N SER A 94 0.80 -8.84 -5.56
CA SER A 94 1.40 -8.91 -4.22
C SER A 94 0.92 -10.05 -3.32
N GLY A 95 1.27 -11.27 -3.72
CA GLY A 95 1.41 -12.44 -2.86
C GLY A 95 0.53 -12.47 -1.60
N ASN A 96 -0.77 -12.69 -1.73
CA ASN A 96 -1.67 -13.03 -0.61
C ASN A 96 -1.80 -12.03 0.57
N VAL A 97 -1.15 -10.87 0.65
CA VAL A 97 -1.14 -10.11 1.94
C VAL A 97 -2.26 -9.06 2.07
N MET A 98 -2.83 -8.56 0.96
CA MET A 98 -3.62 -7.32 1.01
C MET A 98 -5.13 -7.50 1.21
N ARG A 99 -5.75 -8.53 0.62
CA ARG A 99 -7.20 -8.78 0.72
C ARG A 99 -7.50 -10.27 0.78
N PHE A 100 -8.37 -10.66 1.71
CA PHE A 100 -8.88 -12.02 1.86
C PHE A 100 -10.40 -12.01 1.81
N ALA A 101 -10.99 -12.84 0.96
CA ALA A 101 -12.43 -13.11 0.98
C ALA A 101 -12.63 -14.58 1.38
N PRO A 102 -13.22 -14.88 2.55
CA PRO A 102 -13.55 -16.25 2.92
C PRO A 102 -14.56 -16.85 1.94
N PRO A 103 -14.50 -18.15 1.63
CA PRO A 103 -15.46 -18.81 0.73
C PRO A 103 -16.92 -18.62 1.17
N ASP A 104 -17.15 -18.58 2.49
CA ASP A 104 -18.49 -18.52 3.09
C ASP A 104 -18.91 -17.10 3.49
N HIS A 105 -18.03 -16.11 3.29
CA HIS A 105 -18.30 -14.72 3.65
C HIS A 105 -17.96 -13.78 2.50
N TRP A 106 -18.95 -13.00 2.08
CA TRP A 106 -18.81 -11.91 1.11
C TRP A 106 -18.00 -10.70 1.64
N ARG A 107 -17.42 -10.81 2.85
CA ARG A 107 -16.64 -9.74 3.47
C ARG A 107 -15.18 -9.85 3.10
N ILE A 108 -14.66 -8.78 2.52
CA ILE A 108 -13.24 -8.66 2.21
C ILE A 108 -12.52 -8.15 3.47
N LEU A 109 -11.56 -8.93 3.94
CA LEU A 109 -10.68 -8.61 5.06
C LEU A 109 -9.37 -8.05 4.54
N VAL A 110 -8.93 -6.93 5.09
CA VAL A 110 -7.64 -6.30 4.81
C VAL A 110 -6.77 -6.44 6.06
N PRO A 111 -5.81 -7.38 6.10
CA PRO A 111 -5.01 -7.62 7.30
C PRO A 111 -4.26 -6.38 7.78
N LEU A 112 -3.72 -5.57 6.87
CA LEU A 112 -2.98 -4.35 7.23
C LEU A 112 -3.81 -3.37 8.09
N ASN A 113 -5.14 -3.36 7.97
CA ASN A 113 -6.01 -2.52 8.81
C ASN A 113 -6.13 -2.96 10.28
N ASN A 114 -5.55 -4.11 10.67
CA ASN A 114 -5.67 -4.65 12.04
C ASN A 114 -4.32 -4.74 12.80
N VAL A 115 -3.29 -4.04 12.32
CA VAL A 115 -1.96 -3.94 12.96
C VAL A 115 -1.97 -3.16 14.30
N ALA A 116 -2.67 -2.03 14.38
CA ALA A 116 -2.87 -1.23 15.59
C ALA A 116 -4.23 -0.52 15.58
N GLU A 117 -4.79 -0.17 16.74
CA GLU A 117 -6.09 0.52 16.83
C GLU A 117 -6.05 1.97 16.33
N ASP A 118 -4.91 2.63 16.45
CA ASP A 118 -4.75 4.04 16.15
C ASP A 118 -4.18 4.32 14.74
N GLN A 119 -3.85 3.30 13.96
CA GLN A 119 -3.19 3.44 12.65
C GLN A 119 -4.06 4.12 11.59
N ALA A 120 -3.44 4.61 10.52
CA ALA A 120 -4.15 5.05 9.32
C ALA A 120 -4.70 3.86 8.51
N ARG A 121 -5.73 4.13 7.71
CA ARG A 121 -6.39 3.11 6.90
C ARG A 121 -5.57 2.76 5.65
N PHE A 122 -5.58 1.47 5.35
CA PHE A 122 -5.14 0.86 4.11
C PHE A 122 -6.37 0.55 3.23
N GLU A 123 -6.57 1.34 2.19
CA GLU A 123 -7.72 1.28 1.28
C GLU A 123 -7.29 0.82 -0.10
N VAL A 124 -7.41 -0.49 -0.34
CA VAL A 124 -7.13 -1.07 -1.66
C VAL A 124 -8.37 -0.93 -2.53
N GLU A 125 -8.27 -0.31 -3.70
CA GLU A 125 -9.40 -0.14 -4.63
C GLU A 125 -9.15 -0.89 -5.94
N ASN A 126 -10.15 -1.66 -6.41
CA ASN A 126 -10.09 -2.26 -7.74
C ASN A 126 -10.53 -1.22 -8.76
N SER A 127 -9.65 -0.89 -9.71
CA SER A 127 -9.99 0.05 -10.78
C SER A 127 -10.94 -0.60 -11.81
N PRO A 128 -11.76 0.20 -12.51
CA PRO A 128 -12.40 -0.26 -13.73
C PRO A 128 -11.37 -0.63 -14.80
N LEU A 129 -11.84 -1.26 -15.88
CA LEU A 129 -11.06 -1.64 -17.07
C LEU A 129 -10.49 -0.45 -17.89
N SER A 130 -10.47 0.76 -17.33
CA SER A 130 -9.97 1.98 -17.96
C SER A 130 -8.74 2.48 -17.21
N GLU A 131 -7.58 2.39 -17.85
CA GLU A 131 -6.31 2.82 -17.26
C GLU A 131 -6.23 4.34 -17.12
N PHE A 132 -6.50 5.08 -18.21
CA PHE A 132 -6.49 6.54 -18.22
C PHE A 132 -7.47 7.15 -17.21
N GLY A 133 -8.72 6.67 -17.18
CA GLY A 133 -9.72 7.18 -16.24
C GLY A 133 -9.39 6.87 -14.77
N ALA A 134 -8.80 5.69 -14.50
CA ALA A 134 -8.34 5.34 -13.16
C ALA A 134 -7.16 6.19 -12.72
N LEU A 135 -6.19 6.44 -13.61
CA LEU A 135 -5.01 7.25 -13.34
C LEU A 135 -5.40 8.72 -13.07
N ASP A 136 -6.25 9.32 -13.91
CA ASP A 136 -6.73 10.69 -13.74
C ASP A 136 -7.47 10.88 -12.40
N PHE A 137 -8.31 9.92 -12.03
CA PHE A 137 -9.02 9.96 -10.75
C PHE A 137 -8.05 9.90 -9.56
N LYS A 138 -7.01 9.05 -9.64
CA LYS A 138 -6.01 8.93 -8.59
C LYS A 138 -5.12 10.17 -8.49
N TYR A 139 -4.79 10.79 -9.61
CA TYR A 139 -4.11 12.08 -9.65
C TYR A 139 -4.93 13.18 -8.98
N GLY A 140 -6.25 13.23 -9.18
CA GLY A 140 -7.13 14.11 -8.41
C GLY A 140 -7.07 13.84 -6.90
N GLY A 141 -6.97 12.57 -6.51
CA GLY A 141 -6.85 12.13 -5.13
C GLY A 141 -5.56 12.58 -4.43
N THR A 142 -4.41 12.55 -5.09
CA THR A 142 -3.14 13.02 -4.51
C THR A 142 -3.19 14.51 -4.17
N LEU A 143 -3.86 15.30 -5.01
CA LEU A 143 -4.02 16.74 -4.83
C LEU A 143 -4.97 17.08 -3.68
N ALA A 144 -5.98 16.25 -3.46
CA ALA A 144 -6.95 16.43 -2.38
C ALA A 144 -6.42 15.98 -1.00
N ALA A 145 -5.52 15.00 -0.97
CA ALA A 145 -5.00 14.40 0.25
C ALA A 145 -3.46 14.26 0.20
N PRO A 146 -2.70 15.34 0.44
CA PRO A 146 -1.23 15.35 0.27
C PRO A 146 -0.49 14.44 1.25
N ASN A 147 -1.10 14.08 2.38
CA ASN A 147 -0.51 13.17 3.38
C ASN A 147 -0.82 11.69 3.12
N SER A 148 -1.51 11.38 2.00
CA SER A 148 -1.84 10.02 1.60
C SER A 148 -0.88 9.52 0.52
N LEU A 149 -0.45 8.26 0.65
CA LEU A 149 0.24 7.58 -0.44
C LEU A 149 -0.80 6.99 -1.38
N VAL A 150 -0.93 7.60 -2.55
CA VAL A 150 -1.75 7.09 -3.65
C VAL A 150 -0.82 6.44 -4.66
N MET A 151 -1.12 5.20 -5.04
CA MET A 151 -0.38 4.48 -6.07
C MET A 151 -1.35 3.84 -7.05
N TRP A 152 -0.95 3.79 -8.32
CA TRP A 152 -1.68 3.11 -9.37
C TRP A 152 -0.79 2.08 -10.04
N GLU A 153 -1.35 0.91 -10.31
CA GLU A 153 -0.64 -0.23 -10.87
C GLU A 153 -1.36 -0.76 -12.12
N SER A 154 -0.61 -0.84 -13.21
CA SER A 154 -1.09 -1.43 -14.46
C SER A 154 -1.13 -2.97 -14.34
N GLN A 155 -2.05 -3.60 -15.08
CA GLN A 155 -2.16 -5.06 -15.09
C GLN A 155 -0.99 -5.72 -15.85
N PHE A 156 -0.51 -5.05 -16.89
CA PHE A 156 0.59 -5.48 -17.73
C PHE A 156 1.51 -4.29 -17.99
N GLU A 157 2.79 -4.55 -18.17
CA GLU A 157 3.75 -3.57 -18.69
C GLU A 157 3.58 -3.52 -20.22
N VAL A 158 2.71 -2.65 -20.74
CA VAL A 158 2.60 -2.41 -22.18
C VAL A 158 2.35 -0.93 -22.51
N PHE A 159 3.42 -0.21 -22.82
CA PHE A 159 3.40 0.92 -23.76
C PHE A 159 4.74 0.90 -24.53
N ASN A 160 4.68 0.50 -25.80
CA ASN A 160 5.79 0.62 -26.76
C ASN A 160 5.53 1.80 -27.68
#